data_AF-D9SEH1-F1
#
_entry.id   AF-D9SEH1-F1
#
_cell.length_a   1.000
_cell.length_b   1.000
_cell.length_c   1.000
_cell.angle_alpha   90.00
_cell.angle_beta   90.00
_cell.angle_gamma   90.00
#
_symmetry.space_group_name_H-M   'P 1'
#
loop_
_entity.id
_entity.type
_entity.pdbx_description
1 polymer ?
#
loop_
_entity_poly.entity_id
_entity_poly.type
_entity_poly.pdbx_seq_one_letter_code
_entity_poly.pdbx_strand_id
1 'polypeptide(L)'
;MKPSTLCNTAYKQNLLAVMAITMTAFAVNASAYTGQELAGEAKVSMTEAREVALKAHPGKVTDEELEKEKGGSGLRYSFDIKHGKVTQEVGVDAQTGKVLENAPEGKHPD
;
A
#
# COMPACT_ATOMS: atom_id res chain seq x y z
N MET A 1 -51.65 20.18 -13.20
CA MET A 1 -51.26 18.96 -12.45
C MET A 1 -49.73 18.91 -12.39
N LYS A 2 -49.19 18.86 -11.15
CA LYS A 2 -47.79 18.68 -10.68
C LYS A 2 -46.71 19.77 -11.00
N PRO A 3 -45.99 20.30 -9.99
CA PRO A 3 -45.02 21.40 -10.11
C PRO A 3 -43.54 20.99 -9.86
N SER A 4 -42.63 21.99 -9.89
CA SER A 4 -41.28 22.05 -9.23
C SER A 4 -40.15 21.28 -9.96
N THR A 5 -38.92 21.78 -10.16
CA THR A 5 -37.94 22.49 -9.28
C THR A 5 -36.83 23.00 -10.22
N LEU A 6 -36.49 24.31 -10.28
CA LEU A 6 -35.35 24.96 -9.58
C LEU A 6 -33.99 24.25 -9.85
N CYS A 7 -32.84 24.87 -10.11
CA CYS A 7 -32.36 26.25 -9.94
C CYS A 7 -30.89 26.32 -10.43
N ASN A 8 -30.53 27.50 -10.98
CA ASN A 8 -29.25 28.22 -10.98
C ASN A 8 -27.94 27.55 -11.47
N THR A 9 -27.36 28.02 -12.56
CA THR A 9 -26.65 29.31 -12.80
C THR A 9 -25.15 29.15 -12.56
N ALA A 10 -24.43 29.17 -13.68
CA ALA A 10 -22.99 29.31 -13.78
C ALA A 10 -22.49 30.54 -13.02
N TYR A 11 -21.39 30.42 -12.27
CA TYR A 11 -20.57 31.59 -12.01
C TYR A 11 -19.14 31.31 -11.53
N LYS A 12 -18.22 32.02 -12.19
CA LYS A 12 -16.96 32.61 -11.68
C LYS A 12 -15.68 31.77 -11.59
N GLN A 13 -14.81 32.09 -12.55
CA GLN A 13 -13.35 32.03 -12.47
C GLN A 13 -12.76 33.01 -11.43
N ASN A 14 -11.53 32.66 -11.04
CA ASN A 14 -10.47 33.41 -10.33
C ASN A 14 -10.55 33.54 -8.79
N LEU A 15 -9.63 32.81 -8.11
CA LEU A 15 -8.68 33.44 -7.17
C LEU A 15 -7.49 32.50 -6.86
N LEU A 16 -6.26 32.97 -7.12
CA LEU A 16 -5.02 32.42 -6.57
C LEU A 16 -4.94 32.76 -5.08
N ALA A 17 -4.71 31.77 -4.21
CA ALA A 17 -4.20 31.98 -2.87
C ALA A 17 -3.27 30.82 -2.48
N VAL A 18 -1.99 31.16 -2.33
CA VAL A 18 -0.94 30.33 -1.75
C VAL A 18 -1.33 30.07 -0.29
N MET A 19 -1.52 28.81 0.11
CA MET A 19 -1.42 28.41 1.51
C MET A 19 -0.42 27.27 1.61
N ALA A 20 0.66 27.55 2.32
CA ALA A 20 1.56 26.56 2.87
C ALA A 20 0.74 25.53 3.66
N ILE A 21 0.49 24.37 3.07
CA ILE A 21 -0.05 23.22 3.78
C ILE A 21 1.15 22.59 4.49
N THR A 22 1.36 23.08 5.71
CA THR A 22 1.83 22.37 6.89
C THR A 22 2.35 20.96 6.61
N MET A 23 3.65 20.74 6.83
CA MET A 23 4.20 19.41 7.13
C MET A 23 3.44 18.86 8.35
N THR A 24 2.36 18.13 8.10
CA THR A 24 1.77 17.26 9.12
C THR A 24 2.80 16.19 9.39
N ALA A 25 3.35 16.21 10.61
CA ALA A 25 4.17 15.11 11.11
C ALA A 25 3.34 13.83 10.96
N PHE A 26 3.72 13.00 9.98
CA PHE A 26 3.24 11.63 9.91
C PHE A 26 3.79 10.95 11.16
N ALA A 27 2.91 10.77 12.15
CA ALA A 27 3.18 9.85 13.24
C ALA A 27 3.24 8.46 12.61
N VAL A 28 4.45 8.03 12.27
CA VAL A 28 4.71 6.66 11.86
C VAL A 28 4.43 5.79 13.08
N ASN A 29 3.24 5.22 13.12
CA ASN A 29 2.97 4.08 13.98
C ASN A 29 3.87 2.97 13.46
N ALA A 30 5.01 2.76 14.10
CA ALA A 30 5.84 1.59 13.85
C ALA A 30 5.11 0.39 14.45
N SER A 31 4.14 -0.15 13.71
CA SER A 31 3.65 -1.49 13.95
C SER A 31 4.83 -2.43 13.77
N ALA A 32 5.21 -3.14 14.82
CA ALA A 32 6.20 -4.20 14.69
C ALA A 32 5.59 -5.30 13.81
N TYR A 33 6.17 -5.51 12.64
CA TYR A 33 5.85 -6.60 11.72
C TYR A 33 6.83 -7.76 11.92
N THR A 34 6.45 -8.97 11.50
CA THR A 34 7.32 -10.15 11.59
C THR A 34 8.59 -9.92 10.79
N GLY A 35 9.76 -10.16 11.41
CA GLY A 35 11.05 -9.98 10.76
C GLY A 35 11.54 -8.54 10.66
N GLN A 36 10.98 -7.61 11.44
CA GLN A 36 11.49 -6.23 11.54
C GLN A 36 12.99 -6.16 11.92
N GLU A 37 13.54 -7.16 12.61
CA GLU A 37 14.98 -7.28 12.88
C GLU A 37 15.83 -7.37 11.60
N LEU A 38 15.25 -7.81 10.48
CA LEU A 38 15.91 -7.87 9.17
C LEU A 38 15.84 -6.54 8.41
N ALA A 39 15.13 -5.52 8.92
CA ALA A 39 14.94 -4.25 8.24
C ALA A 39 16.26 -3.53 7.92
N GLY A 40 17.31 -3.76 8.74
CA GLY A 40 18.65 -3.22 8.49
C GLY A 40 19.37 -3.86 7.29
N GLU A 41 18.91 -5.02 6.83
CA GLU A 41 19.44 -5.68 5.62
C GLU A 41 18.77 -5.12 4.34
N ALA A 42 17.54 -4.60 4.43
CA ALA A 42 16.76 -4.12 3.29
C ALA A 42 17.22 -2.77 2.74
N LYS A 43 17.08 -2.57 1.42
CA LYS A 43 17.30 -1.27 0.75
C LYS A 43 16.00 -0.55 0.42
N VAL A 44 14.94 -1.31 0.21
CA VAL A 44 13.58 -0.81 0.02
C VAL A 44 12.92 -0.77 1.38
N SER A 45 12.25 0.32 1.71
CA SER A 45 11.50 0.41 2.97
C SER A 45 10.19 -0.40 2.92
N MET A 46 9.67 -0.79 4.09
CA MET A 46 8.35 -1.43 4.20
C MET A 46 7.25 -0.60 3.52
N THR A 47 7.28 0.73 3.68
CA THR A 47 6.30 1.62 3.05
C THR A 47 6.39 1.59 1.53
N GLU A 48 7.59 1.67 0.95
CA GLU A 48 7.78 1.61 -0.51
C GLU A 48 7.37 0.25 -1.07
N ALA A 49 7.74 -0.84 -0.39
CA ALA A 49 7.33 -2.19 -0.77
C ALA A 49 5.81 -2.35 -0.73
N ARG A 50 5.15 -1.82 0.31
CA ARG A 50 3.68 -1.82 0.43
C ARG A 50 3.02 -1.08 -0.73
N GLU A 51 3.56 0.06 -1.15
CA GLU A 51 3.06 0.78 -2.32
C GLU A 51 3.22 -0.03 -3.61
N VAL A 52 4.34 -0.72 -3.79
CA VAL A 52 4.56 -1.61 -4.93
C VAL A 52 3.54 -2.75 -4.90
N ALA A 53 3.32 -3.36 -3.74
CA ALA A 53 2.38 -4.46 -3.58
C ALA A 53 0.94 -4.03 -3.89
N LEU A 54 0.50 -2.87 -3.38
CA LEU A 54 -0.83 -2.31 -3.65
C LEU A 54 -1.02 -1.88 -5.11
N LYS A 55 0.06 -1.50 -5.81
CA LYS A 55 0.02 -1.27 -7.27
C LYS A 55 -0.14 -2.58 -8.04
N ALA A 56 0.50 -3.66 -7.59
CA ALA A 56 0.41 -4.98 -8.21
C ALA A 56 -0.94 -5.67 -7.94
N HIS A 57 -1.51 -5.48 -6.75
CA HIS A 57 -2.84 -5.96 -6.39
C HIS A 57 -3.57 -4.94 -5.50
N PRO A 58 -4.55 -4.19 -6.02
CA PRO A 58 -5.33 -3.25 -5.22
C PRO A 58 -6.20 -3.97 -4.19
N GLY A 59 -6.13 -3.53 -2.94
CA GLY A 59 -6.94 -4.06 -1.85
C GLY A 59 -6.56 -3.47 -0.50
N LYS A 60 -6.88 -4.19 0.57
CA LYS A 60 -6.47 -3.85 1.93
C LYS A 60 -5.37 -4.80 2.39
N VAL A 61 -4.20 -4.27 2.72
CA VAL A 61 -3.15 -5.05 3.41
C VAL A 61 -3.70 -5.51 4.77
N THR A 62 -3.68 -6.81 5.00
CA THR A 62 -4.10 -7.45 6.26
C THR A 62 -2.94 -8.03 7.03
N ASP A 63 -1.83 -8.33 6.35
CA ASP A 63 -0.58 -8.71 6.98
C ASP A 63 0.63 -8.20 6.18
N GLU A 64 1.76 -8.05 6.86
CA GLU A 64 3.02 -7.66 6.25
C GLU A 64 4.20 -8.25 7.02
N GLU A 65 5.16 -8.82 6.30
CA GLU A 65 6.32 -9.47 6.90
C GLU A 65 7.60 -9.15 6.11
N LEU A 66 8.75 -9.35 6.73
CA LEU A 66 10.06 -9.30 6.07
C LEU A 66 10.83 -10.57 6.41
N GLU A 67 11.21 -11.35 5.41
CA GLU A 67 11.79 -12.66 5.66
C GLU A 67 12.87 -13.06 4.65
N LYS A 68 13.67 -14.06 5.03
CA LYS A 68 14.68 -14.68 4.17
C LYS A 68 14.06 -15.86 3.44
N GLU A 69 13.57 -15.58 2.23
CA GLU A 69 12.98 -16.57 1.35
C GLU A 69 13.84 -16.80 0.09
N LYS A 70 13.63 -17.90 -0.63
CA LYS A 70 14.34 -18.14 -1.90
C LYS A 70 13.74 -17.30 -3.02
N GLY A 71 14.60 -16.77 -3.89
CA GLY A 71 14.19 -15.95 -5.02
C GLY A 71 14.65 -14.50 -4.85
N GLY A 72 14.75 -13.76 -5.97
CA GLY A 72 15.26 -12.39 -5.96
C GLY A 72 16.63 -12.30 -5.27
N SER A 73 16.76 -11.36 -4.35
CA SER A 73 17.94 -11.14 -3.50
C SER A 73 18.04 -12.06 -2.28
N GLY A 74 17.05 -12.92 -2.03
CA GLY A 74 16.99 -13.74 -0.83
C GLY A 74 16.44 -13.02 0.41
N LEU A 75 15.82 -11.84 0.22
CA LEU A 75 15.14 -11.07 1.25
C LEU A 75 13.86 -10.48 0.65
N ARG A 76 12.71 -10.79 1.23
CA ARG A 76 11.39 -10.53 0.64
C ARG A 76 10.46 -9.89 1.67
N TYR A 77 9.76 -8.85 1.24
CA TYR A 77 8.53 -8.42 1.91
C TYR A 77 7.37 -9.26 1.39
N SER A 78 6.57 -9.83 2.28
CA SER A 78 5.29 -10.45 1.92
C SER A 78 4.12 -9.59 2.39
N PHE A 79 3.06 -9.52 1.58
CA PHE A 79 1.87 -8.76 1.88
C PHE A 79 0.63 -9.59 1.55
N ASP A 80 -0.17 -9.86 2.58
CA ASP A 80 -1.52 -10.36 2.41
C ASP A 80 -2.45 -9.21 2.05
N ILE A 81 -2.98 -9.23 0.83
CA ILE A 81 -3.88 -8.19 0.34
C ILE A 81 -5.27 -8.76 0.13
N LYS A 82 -6.21 -8.30 0.95
CA LYS A 82 -7.61 -8.69 0.87
C LYS A 82 -8.37 -7.84 -0.16
N HIS A 83 -9.04 -8.52 -1.08
CA HIS A 83 -10.01 -7.95 -2.02
C HIS A 83 -11.31 -8.75 -2.00
N GLY A 84 -12.29 -8.24 -1.24
CA GLY A 84 -13.56 -8.94 -1.03
C GLY A 84 -13.38 -10.22 -0.20
N LYS A 85 -13.62 -11.38 -0.82
CA LYS A 85 -13.50 -12.71 -0.19
C LYS A 85 -12.17 -13.42 -0.50
N VAL A 86 -11.34 -12.83 -1.34
CA VAL A 86 -10.05 -13.39 -1.75
C VAL A 86 -8.94 -12.64 -1.02
N THR A 87 -7.93 -13.38 -0.58
CA THR A 87 -6.63 -12.85 -0.15
C THR A 87 -5.63 -13.21 -1.22
N GLN A 88 -4.85 -12.23 -1.64
CA GLN A 88 -3.75 -12.38 -2.58
C GLN A 88 -2.45 -12.11 -1.83
N GLU A 89 -1.50 -13.01 -1.92
CA GLU A 89 -0.14 -12.78 -1.46
C GLU A 89 0.64 -12.02 -2.53
N VAL A 90 1.33 -10.95 -2.13
CA VAL A 90 2.23 -10.21 -3.00
C VAL A 90 3.61 -10.09 -2.38
N GLY A 91 4.58 -10.80 -2.95
CA GLY A 91 5.97 -10.76 -2.59
C GLY A 91 6.75 -9.66 -3.30
N VAL A 92 7.49 -8.83 -2.56
CA VAL A 92 8.36 -7.77 -3.09
C VAL A 92 9.80 -7.97 -2.62
N ASP A 93 10.74 -7.99 -3.55
CA ASP A 93 12.17 -8.08 -3.27
C ASP A 93 12.65 -6.86 -2.45
N ALA A 94 13.19 -7.09 -1.25
CA ALA A 94 13.55 -6.04 -0.31
C ALA A 94 14.83 -5.26 -0.71
N GLN A 95 15.56 -5.70 -1.75
CA GLN A 95 16.75 -5.02 -2.26
C GLN A 95 16.45 -4.18 -3.51
N THR A 96 15.50 -4.63 -4.34
CA THR A 96 15.27 -4.10 -5.69
C THR A 96 13.87 -3.53 -5.90
N GLY A 97 12.91 -3.87 -5.03
CA GLY A 97 11.51 -3.47 -5.14
C GLY A 97 10.75 -4.22 -6.24
N LYS A 98 11.35 -5.26 -6.82
CA LYS A 98 10.71 -6.07 -7.86
C LYS A 98 9.66 -6.98 -7.24
N VAL A 99 8.49 -7.09 -7.88
CA VAL A 99 7.48 -8.10 -7.54
C VAL A 99 8.04 -9.50 -7.87
N LEU A 100 8.04 -10.36 -6.86
CA LEU A 100 8.46 -11.76 -6.92
C LEU A 100 7.26 -12.70 -6.98
N GLU A 101 6.17 -12.33 -6.32
CA GLU A 101 4.93 -13.10 -6.27
C GLU A 101 3.70 -12.20 -6.35
N ASN A 102 2.64 -12.73 -6.95
CA ASN A 102 1.31 -12.15 -6.96
C ASN A 102 0.34 -13.29 -7.24
N ALA A 103 0.03 -14.09 -6.21
CA ALA A 103 -0.79 -15.30 -6.32
C ALA A 103 -1.86 -15.34 -5.20
N PRO A 104 -2.98 -16.08 -5.39
CA PRO A 104 -3.92 -16.30 -4.30
C PRO A 104 -3.23 -16.95 -3.10
N GLU A 105 -3.57 -16.49 -1.91
CA GLU A 105 -3.02 -17.01 -0.65
C GLU A 105 -3.18 -18.53 -0.57
N GLY A 106 -2.10 -19.21 -0.15
CA GLY A 106 -2.02 -20.66 -0.10
C GLY A 106 -2.94 -21.30 0.93
N LYS A 107 -3.01 -22.64 0.93
CA LYS A 107 -3.67 -23.38 2.04
C LYS A 107 -2.83 -23.40 3.32
N HIS A 108 -1.60 -22.91 3.24
CA HIS A 108 -0.66 -22.76 4.33
C HIS A 108 -0.29 -21.28 4.37
N PRO A 109 -1.13 -20.44 5.00
CA PRO A 109 -0.72 -19.08 5.28
C PRO A 109 0.50 -19.13 6.19
N ASP A 110 1.50 -18.32 5.86
CA ASP A 110 2.74 -18.18 6.63
C ASP A 110 2.49 -17.59 8.02
#